data_AF-A0A8S2VGJ3-F1
#
_entry.id   AF-A0A8S2VGJ3-F1
#
_cell.length_a   1.000
_cell.length_b   1.000
_cell.length_c   1.000
_cell.angle_alpha   90.00
_cell.angle_beta   90.00
_cell.angle_gamma   90.00
#
_symmetry.space_group_name_H-M   'P 1'
#
loop_
_entity.id
_entity.type
_entity.pdbx_description
1 polymer ?
#
loop_
_entity_poly.entity_id
_entity_poly.type
_entity_poly.pdbx_seq_one_letter_code
_entity_poly.pdbx_strand_id
1 'polypeptide(L)' 'PLNALSQLPLGSRPAKRKQEGGVETLRAIPWIFAWTQIRLLLPSWLGTDDAFGEFLKENPDGLDRIREMIQSWP' A
#
# COMPACT_ATOMS: atom_id res chain seq x y z
N PRO A 1 -7.84 -13.83 0.32
CA PRO A 1 -7.31 -13.93 -1.06
C PRO A 1 -5.82 -14.31 -1.14
N LEU A 2 -4.93 -13.74 -0.30
CA LEU A 2 -3.48 -13.93 -0.43
C LEU A 2 -3.03 -15.41 -0.39
N ASN A 3 -3.54 -16.20 0.57
CA ASN A 3 -3.24 -17.63 0.67
C ASN A 3 -3.75 -18.44 -0.54
N ALA A 4 -4.90 -18.04 -1.12
CA ALA A 4 -5.43 -18.65 -2.33
C ALA A 4 -4.58 -18.28 -3.57
N LEU A 5 -4.10 -17.03 -3.63
CA LEU A 5 -3.24 -16.55 -4.71
C LEU A 5 -1.85 -17.21 -4.72
N SER A 6 -1.33 -17.62 -3.55
CA SER A 6 -0.10 -18.40 -3.47
C SER A 6 -0.24 -19.86 -3.93
N GLN A 7 -1.46 -20.38 -3.99
CA GLN A 7 -1.75 -21.76 -4.44
C GLN A 7 -2.17 -21.83 -5.91
N LEU A 8 -2.59 -20.70 -6.49
CA LEU A 8 -2.92 -20.62 -7.92
C LEU A 8 -1.63 -20.41 -8.73
N PRO A 9 -1.44 -21.12 -9.86
CA PRO A 9 -0.26 -20.99 -10.72
C PRO A 9 -0.34 -19.69 -11.55
N LEU A 10 -0.39 -18.55 -10.89
CA LEU A 10 -0.57 -17.23 -11.50
C LEU A 10 0.74 -16.60 -12.01
N GLY A 11 1.89 -17.25 -11.76
CA GLY A 11 3.18 -16.78 -12.23
C GLY A 11 4.29 -17.83 -12.13
N SER A 12 5.39 -17.60 -12.85
CA SER A 12 6.55 -18.52 -12.91
C SER A 12 7.43 -18.53 -11.67
N ARG A 13 7.22 -17.57 -10.74
CA ARG A 13 8.05 -17.36 -9.56
C ARG A 13 7.25 -17.58 -8.28
N PRO A 14 7.88 -18.12 -7.22
CA PRO A 14 7.22 -18.29 -5.93
C PRO A 14 6.84 -16.94 -5.32
N ALA A 15 5.65 -16.86 -4.73
CA ALA A 15 5.08 -15.63 -4.19
C ALA A 15 5.86 -15.07 -2.98
N LYS A 16 6.48 -15.94 -2.19
CA LYS A 16 7.34 -15.58 -1.05
C LYS A 16 8.82 -15.85 -1.33
N ARG A 17 9.70 -15.16 -0.60
CA ARG A 17 11.16 -15.40 -0.59
C ARG A 17 11.55 -16.55 0.34
N LYS A 18 10.85 -16.69 1.48
CA LYS A 18 10.96 -17.80 2.43
C LYS A 18 9.56 -18.37 2.66
N GLN A 19 9.44 -19.67 2.89
CA GLN A 19 8.12 -20.28 3.15
C GLN A 19 7.57 -19.86 4.52
N GLU A 20 8.46 -19.75 5.50
CA GLU A 20 8.16 -19.26 6.85
C GLU A 20 8.20 -17.73 6.89
N GLY A 21 7.30 -17.14 7.68
CA GLY A 21 7.13 -15.70 7.85
C GLY A 21 5.83 -15.13 7.28
N GLY A 22 5.54 -13.89 7.67
CA GLY A 22 4.37 -13.11 7.32
C GLY A 22 4.56 -12.30 6.03
N VAL A 23 3.97 -11.10 6.00
CA VAL A 23 3.97 -10.18 4.85
C VAL A 23 5.38 -9.75 4.45
N GLU A 24 6.33 -9.68 5.39
CA GLU A 24 7.73 -9.31 5.18
C GLU A 24 8.48 -10.27 4.25
N THR A 25 8.00 -11.50 4.12
CA THR A 25 8.58 -12.51 3.22
C THR A 25 7.91 -12.54 1.84
N LEU A 26 6.80 -11.82 1.67
CA LEU A 26 6.03 -11.74 0.44
C LEU A 26 6.73 -10.82 -0.57
N ARG A 27 6.70 -11.19 -1.85
CA ARG A 27 7.18 -10.32 -2.92
C ARG A 27 6.17 -9.21 -3.22
N ALA A 28 6.67 -8.07 -3.69
CA ALA A 28 5.84 -6.90 -4.02
C ALA A 28 4.74 -7.18 -5.05
N ILE A 29 5.02 -7.95 -6.11
CA ILE A 29 4.03 -8.27 -7.16
C ILE A 29 2.83 -9.04 -6.57
N PRO A 30 3.01 -10.21 -5.91
CA PRO A 30 1.92 -10.91 -5.24
C PRO A 30 1.16 -10.06 -4.22
N TRP A 31 1.85 -9.20 -3.48
CA TRP A 31 1.24 -8.29 -2.51
C TRP A 31 0.27 -7.32 -3.19
N ILE A 32 0.76 -6.53 -4.15
CA ILE A 32 -0.05 -5.55 -4.88
C ILE A 32 -1.19 -6.26 -5.63
N PHE A 33 -0.88 -7.36 -6.33
CA PHE A 33 -1.86 -8.10 -7.11
C PHE A 33 -3.03 -8.58 -6.26
N ALA A 34 -2.79 -9.10 -5.05
CA ALA A 34 -3.84 -9.57 -4.16
C ALA A 34 -4.86 -8.51 -3.78
N TRP A 35 -4.41 -7.27 -3.54
CA TRP A 35 -5.29 -6.16 -3.20
C TRP A 35 -5.97 -5.54 -4.41
N THR A 36 -5.33 -5.62 -5.59
CA THR A 36 -5.95 -5.21 -6.86
C THR A 36 -7.11 -6.12 -7.22
N GLN A 37 -7.01 -7.44 -6.99
CA GLN A 37 -8.07 -8.40 -7.29
C GLN A 37 -9.37 -8.09 -6.55
N ILE A 38 -9.29 -7.62 -5.31
CA ILE A 38 -10.46 -7.25 -4.50
C ILE A 38 -10.79 -5.76 -4.57
N ARG A 39 -10.14 -5.01 -5.46
CA ARG A 39 -10.35 -3.57 -5.70
C ARG A 39 -10.15 -2.69 -4.45
N LEU A 40 -9.47 -3.20 -3.43
CA LEU A 40 -9.18 -2.45 -2.21
C LEU A 40 -7.90 -1.62 -2.35
N LEU A 41 -6.92 -2.07 -3.16
CA LEU A 41 -5.67 -1.34 -3.41
C LEU A 41 -4.93 -0.87 -2.14
N LEU A 42 -5.07 -1.63 -1.04
CA LEU A 42 -4.54 -1.30 0.29
C LEU A 42 -3.10 -0.74 0.29
N PRO A 43 -2.12 -1.31 -0.46
CA PRO A 43 -0.73 -0.84 -0.42
C PRO A 43 -0.52 0.55 -1.03
N SER A 44 -1.52 1.07 -1.75
CA SER A 44 -1.42 2.37 -2.43
C SER A 44 -1.84 3.54 -1.55
N TRP A 45 -2.50 3.30 -0.41
CA TRP A 45 -3.08 4.37 0.41
C TRP A 45 -3.00 4.13 1.92
N LEU A 46 -2.71 2.91 2.38
CA LEU A 46 -2.66 2.61 3.81
C LEU A 46 -1.67 3.54 4.54
N GLY A 47 -2.17 4.23 5.57
CA GLY A 47 -1.39 5.18 6.38
C GLY A 47 -1.43 6.63 5.88
N THR A 48 -1.91 6.89 4.65
CA THR A 48 -2.01 8.25 4.11
C THR A 48 -3.00 9.12 4.89
N ASP A 49 -4.16 8.58 5.26
CA ASP A 49 -5.19 9.32 6.01
C ASP A 49 -4.73 9.67 7.43
N ASP A 50 -4.12 8.71 8.13
CA ASP A 50 -3.56 8.94 9.47
C ASP A 50 -2.47 10.02 9.43
N ALA A 51 -1.54 9.94 8.47
CA ALA A 51 -0.46 10.91 8.33
C ALA A 51 -0.98 12.33 8.04
N PHE A 52 -1.94 12.48 7.13
CA PHE A 52 -2.55 13.79 6.87
C PHE A 52 -3.39 14.27 8.06
N GLY A 53 -4.12 13.37 8.71
CA GLY A 53 -4.94 13.69 9.87
C GLY A 53 -4.11 14.17 11.07
N GLU A 54 -2.94 13.57 11.31
CA GLU A 54 -1.98 14.02 12.32
C GLU A 54 -1.40 15.38 11.94
N PHE A 55 -0.91 15.53 10.70
CA PHE A 55 -0.36 16.79 10.21
C PHE A 55 -1.35 17.97 10.33
N LEU A 56 -2.62 17.77 9.97
CA LEU A 56 -3.65 18.81 10.04
C LEU A 56 -4.05 19.18 11.48
N LYS A 57 -3.88 18.28 12.46
CA LYS A 57 -4.11 18.59 13.87
C LYS A 57 -3.01 19.47 14.45
N GLU A 58 -1.77 19.23 14.03
CA GLU A 58 -0.60 19.96 14.52
C GLU A 58 -0.40 21.31 13.83
N ASN A 59 -0.93 21.48 12.61
CA ASN A 59 -0.71 22.65 11.77
C ASN A 59 -2.06 23.30 11.38
N PRO A 60 -2.47 24.39 12.04
CA PRO A 60 -3.74 25.08 11.75
C PRO A 60 -3.90 25.57 10.31
N ASP A 61 -2.79 25.90 9.64
CA ASP A 61 -2.68 26.31 8.24
C ASP A 61 -2.27 25.15 7.30
N GLY A 62 -2.17 23.92 7.81
CA GLY A 62 -1.65 22.76 7.09
C GLY A 62 -2.40 22.45 5.79
N LEU A 63 -3.71 22.73 5.73
CA LEU A 63 -4.51 22.50 4.53
C LEU A 63 -4.07 23.39 3.37
N ASP A 64 -3.73 24.65 3.62
CA ASP A 64 -3.25 25.57 2.60
C ASP A 64 -1.84 25.19 2.14
N ARG A 65 -1.01 24.70 3.07
CA ARG A 65 0.31 24.15 2.73
C ARG A 65 0.22 22.93 1.83
N ILE A 66 -0.68 21.99 2.10
CA ILE A 66 -0.88 20.82 1.23
C ILE A 66 -1.36 21.25 -0.16
N ARG A 67 -2.28 22.22 -0.25
CA ARG A 67 -2.74 22.76 -1.54
C ARG A 67 -1.61 23.40 -2.33
N GLU A 68 -0.76 24.18 -1.67
CA GLU A 68 0.42 24.78 -2.28
C GLU A 68 1.36 23.70 -2.82
N MET A 69 1.63 22.65 -2.04
CA MET A 69 2.49 21.53 -2.46
C MET A 69 1.92 20.82 -3.69
N ILE A 70 0.61 20.55 -3.73
CA ILE A 70 -0.06 19.93 -4.89
C ILE A 70 0.11 20.79 -6.16
N GLN A 71 0.12 22.12 -6.03
CA GLN A 71 0.23 23.03 -7.18
C GLN A 71 1.67 23.31 -7.62
N SER A 72 2.61 23.31 -6.68
CA SER A 72 3.98 23.79 -6.90
C SER A 72 5.04 22.69 -6.91
N TRP A 73 4.70 21.45 -6.52
CA TRP A 73 5.61 20.32 -6.48
C TRP A 73 5.16 19.21 -7.45
N PRO A 74 5.86 19.03 -8.61
CA PRO A 74 5.58 17.96 -9.57
C PRO A 74 5.85 16.54 -9.07
#